data_AF-A0A958J2D8-F1
#
_entry.id   AF-A0A958J2D8-F1
#
_cell.length_a   1.000
_cell.length_b   1.000
_cell.length_c   1.000
_cell.angle_alpha   90.00
_cell.angle_beta   90.00
_cell.angle_gamma   90.00
#
_symmetry.space_group_name_H-M   'P 1'
#
loop_
_entity.id
_entity.type
_entity.pdbx_description
1 polymer ?
#
loop_
_entity_poly.entity_id
_entity_poly.type
_entity_poly.pdbx_seq_one_letter_code
_entity_poly.pdbx_strand_id
1 'polypeptide(L)'
;MSTLVKKIKAGYAELGSKFGAFKLAPSRAQAQTALFVFGIALLSVGIFANAGAQVPEGAEFNDARIANSVNILLTYLEGSFGALVMVTAGIAAILASAFGQYRAALGALVVAVGAFILRSVMATFFNTTTITQD
;
A
#
# COMPACT_ATOMS: atom_id res chain seq x y z
N MET A 1 14.97 -8.60 -55.45
CA MET A 1 15.76 -8.40 -54.21
C MET A 1 15.44 -7.10 -53.44
N SER A 2 14.35 -6.36 -53.74
CA SER A 2 14.15 -5.00 -53.22
C SER A 2 13.06 -4.81 -52.13
N THR A 3 12.22 -5.81 -51.85
CA THR A 3 11.10 -5.70 -50.90
C THR A 3 11.46 -6.10 -49.47
N LEU A 4 12.37 -7.07 -49.29
CA LEU A 4 12.83 -7.54 -47.97
C LEU A 4 13.64 -6.49 -47.22
N VAL A 5 14.55 -5.79 -47.91
CA VAL A 5 15.42 -4.77 -47.32
C VAL A 5 14.61 -3.55 -46.83
N LYS A 6 13.52 -3.20 -47.53
CA LYS A 6 12.61 -2.12 -47.11
C LYS A 6 11.84 -2.47 -45.83
N LYS A 7 11.37 -3.72 -45.67
CA LYS A 7 10.69 -4.17 -44.45
C LYS A 7 11.60 -4.15 -43.22
N ILE A 8 12.87 -4.53 -43.39
CA ILE A 8 13.85 -4.53 -42.29
C ILE A 8 14.15 -3.09 -41.82
N LYS A 9 14.37 -2.15 -42.75
CA LYS A 9 14.59 -0.74 -42.39
C LYS A 9 13.37 -0.09 -41.72
N ALA A 10 12.16 -0.43 -42.16
CA ALA A 10 10.93 0.08 -41.53
C ALA A 10 10.75 -0.44 -40.10
N GLY A 11 11.03 -1.72 -39.84
CA GLY A 11 10.97 -2.29 -38.49
C GLY A 11 11.97 -1.68 -37.51
N TYR A 12 13.20 -1.36 -37.97
CA TYR A 12 14.19 -0.67 -37.14
C TYR A 12 13.78 0.77 -36.79
N ALA A 13 13.18 1.50 -37.73
CA ALA A 13 12.68 2.85 -37.47
C ALA A 13 11.50 2.86 -36.50
N GLU A 14 10.63 1.84 -36.55
CA GLU A 14 9.47 1.69 -35.66
C GLU A 14 9.88 1.25 -34.25
N LEU A 15 10.89 0.38 -34.11
CA LEU A 15 11.48 0.03 -32.82
C LEU A 15 12.24 1.21 -32.20
N GLY A 16 13.01 1.95 -33.01
CA GLY A 16 13.75 3.13 -32.56
C GLY A 16 12.84 4.26 -32.08
N SER A 17 11.70 4.48 -32.75
CA SER A 17 10.73 5.49 -32.32
C SER A 17 9.97 5.09 -31.06
N LYS A 18 9.65 3.80 -30.88
CA LYS A 18 9.02 3.29 -29.64
C LYS A 18 9.96 3.37 -28.43
N PHE A 19 11.25 3.07 -28.59
CA PHE A 19 12.25 3.24 -27.54
C PHE A 19 12.53 4.72 -27.24
N GLY A 20 12.57 5.58 -28.27
CA GLY A 20 12.73 7.03 -28.11
C GLY A 20 11.54 7.69 -27.39
N ALA A 21 10.32 7.30 -27.75
CA ALA A 21 9.09 7.79 -27.12
C ALA A 21 8.98 7.37 -25.65
N PHE A 22 9.44 6.16 -25.31
CA PHE A 22 9.48 5.67 -23.92
C PHE A 22 10.38 6.53 -23.01
N LYS A 23 11.45 7.11 -23.56
CA LYS A 23 12.42 7.91 -22.80
C LYS A 23 12.01 9.39 -22.62
N LEU A 24 11.19 9.93 -23.53
CA LEU A 24 10.86 11.36 -23.59
C LEU A 24 9.45 11.69 -23.06
N ALA A 25 8.49 10.75 -23.10
CA ALA A 25 7.13 10.97 -22.60
C ALA A 25 6.49 9.65 -22.15
N PRO A 26 6.68 9.23 -20.88
CA PRO A 26 6.01 8.05 -20.37
C PRO A 26 4.50 8.28 -20.38
N SER A 27 3.76 7.41 -21.06
CA SER A 27 2.30 7.50 -21.08
C SER A 27 1.74 7.37 -19.65
N ARG A 28 0.60 8.00 -19.38
CA ARG A 28 -0.05 7.94 -18.05
C ARG A 28 -0.21 6.50 -17.54
N ALA A 29 -0.53 5.57 -18.44
CA ALA A 29 -0.67 4.15 -18.12
C ALA A 29 0.67 3.50 -17.71
N GLN A 30 1.77 3.83 -18.38
CA GLN A 30 3.12 3.33 -18.06
C GLN A 30 3.64 3.90 -16.73
N ALA A 31 3.42 5.19 -16.48
CA ALA A 31 3.80 5.81 -15.21
C ALA A 31 3.03 5.18 -14.03
N GLN A 32 1.74 4.92 -14.21
CA GLN A 32 0.90 4.30 -13.18
C GLN A 32 1.31 2.84 -12.89
N THR A 33 1.60 2.06 -13.93
CA THR A 33 2.11 0.69 -13.75
C THR A 33 3.51 0.67 -13.14
N ALA A 34 4.40 1.60 -13.52
CA ALA A 34 5.72 1.72 -12.93
C ALA A 34 5.66 2.05 -11.43
N LEU A 35 4.83 3.01 -11.03
CA LEU A 35 4.61 3.37 -9.62
C LEU A 35 4.00 2.20 -8.83
N PHE A 36 3.06 1.45 -9.43
CA PHE A 36 2.45 0.29 -8.79
C PHE A 36 3.46 -0.84 -8.56
N VAL A 37 4.26 -1.18 -9.58
CA VAL A 37 5.31 -2.20 -9.48
C VAL A 37 6.39 -1.78 -8.48
N PHE A 38 6.78 -0.50 -8.50
CA PHE A 38 7.73 0.03 -7.53
C PHE A 38 7.20 -0.07 -6.10
N GLY A 39 5.92 0.25 -5.88
CA GLY A 39 5.27 0.11 -4.57
C GLY A 39 5.24 -1.34 -4.08
N ILE A 40 4.92 -2.30 -4.95
CA ILE A 40 4.97 -3.73 -4.61
C ILE A 40 6.40 -4.15 -4.26
N ALA A 41 7.39 -3.76 -5.06
CA ALA A 41 8.79 -4.11 -4.81
C ALA A 41 9.28 -3.58 -3.46
N LEU A 42 8.94 -2.33 -3.14
CA LEU A 42 9.31 -1.69 -1.87
C LEU A 42 8.64 -2.39 -0.67
N LEU A 43 7.37 -2.78 -0.83
CA LEU A 43 6.65 -3.55 0.19
C LEU A 43 7.28 -4.95 0.38
N SER A 44 7.58 -5.66 -0.70
CA SER A 44 8.21 -6.99 -0.64
C SER A 44 9.56 -6.93 0.06
N VAL A 45 10.42 -5.97 -0.29
CA VAL A 45 11.73 -5.79 0.35
C VAL A 45 11.58 -5.48 1.85
N GLY A 46 10.62 -4.62 2.23
CA GLY A 46 10.34 -4.32 3.64
C GLY A 46 9.92 -5.56 4.44
N ILE A 47 9.13 -6.46 3.85
CA ILE A 47 8.71 -7.71 4.49
C ILE A 47 9.89 -8.67 4.66
N PHE A 48 10.74 -8.82 3.64
CA PHE A 48 11.92 -9.69 3.73
C PHE A 48 12.94 -9.20 4.77
N ALA A 49 13.15 -7.89 4.85
CA ALA A 49 14.04 -7.31 5.87
C ALA A 49 13.52 -7.54 7.30
N ASN A 50 12.19 -7.47 7.50
CA ASN A 50 11.57 -7.77 8.79
C ASN A 50 11.63 -9.26 9.14
N ALA A 51 11.45 -10.15 8.16
CA ALA A 51 11.54 -11.59 8.38
C ALA A 51 12.96 -12.02 8.82
N GLY A 52 14.01 -11.38 8.28
CA GLY A 52 15.39 -11.63 8.69
C GLY A 52 15.72 -11.13 10.10
N ALA A 53 15.02 -10.11 10.60
CA ALA A 53 15.22 -9.58 11.94
C ALA A 53 14.55 -10.42 13.05
N GLN A 54 13.71 -11.39 12.70
CA GLN A 54 12.91 -12.18 13.65
C GLN A 54 13.61 -13.43 14.19
N VAL A 55 14.84 -13.74 13.76
CA VAL A 55 15.55 -14.94 14.22
C VAL A 55 16.85 -14.61 14.95
N PRO A 56 16.80 -14.25 16.24
CA PRO A 56 17.90 -14.49 17.15
C PRO A 56 17.84 -15.95 17.63
N GLU A 57 18.83 -16.76 17.27
CA GLU A 57 19.04 -18.07 17.92
C GLU A 57 19.19 -17.85 19.43
N GLY A 58 18.29 -18.46 20.22
CA GLY A 58 18.32 -18.41 21.69
C GLY A 58 17.34 -17.44 22.36
N ALA A 59 16.41 -16.81 21.64
CA ALA A 59 15.36 -16.03 22.27
C ALA A 59 14.31 -16.95 22.93
N GLU A 60 14.33 -17.06 24.26
CA GLU A 60 13.18 -17.58 25.01
C GLU A 60 11.92 -16.82 24.58
N PHE A 61 10.85 -17.56 24.25
CA PHE A 61 9.53 -16.99 23.95
C PHE A 61 9.03 -16.28 25.20
N ASN A 62 9.32 -14.98 25.27
CA ASN A 62 8.86 -14.13 26.36
C ASN A 62 7.47 -13.63 25.99
N ASP A 63 6.44 -14.38 26.41
CA ASP A 63 5.04 -14.06 26.18
C ASP A 63 4.70 -12.63 26.64
N ALA A 64 5.36 -12.11 27.67
CA ALA A 64 5.17 -10.74 28.12
C ALA A 64 5.67 -9.71 27.11
N ARG A 65 6.77 -9.99 26.38
CA ARG A 65 7.25 -9.10 25.30
C ARG A 65 6.34 -9.14 24.08
N ILE A 66 5.82 -10.31 23.73
CA ILE A 66 4.87 -10.46 22.62
C ILE A 66 3.57 -9.75 22.96
N ALA A 67 3.02 -9.98 24.15
CA ALA A 67 1.82 -9.31 24.64
C ALA A 67 2.00 -7.79 24.67
N ASN A 68 3.15 -7.28 25.15
CA ASN A 68 3.43 -5.85 25.16
C ASN A 68 3.57 -5.27 23.74
N SER A 69 4.24 -5.98 22.82
CA SER A 69 4.38 -5.55 21.43
C SER A 69 3.02 -5.50 20.70
N VAL A 70 2.18 -6.52 20.93
CA VAL A 70 0.80 -6.55 20.40
C VAL A 70 -0.02 -5.42 21.00
N ASN A 71 0.07 -5.17 22.31
CA ASN A 71 -0.65 -4.08 22.97
C ASN A 71 -0.26 -2.70 22.40
N ILE A 72 1.04 -2.46 22.17
CA ILE A 72 1.53 -1.22 21.55
C ILE A 72 0.98 -1.07 20.12
N LEU A 73 1.03 -2.13 19.31
CA LEU A 73 0.52 -2.11 17.94
C LEU A 73 -0.99 -1.85 17.90
N LEU A 74 -1.75 -2.52 18.77
CA LEU A 74 -3.19 -2.32 18.88
C LEU A 74 -3.53 -0.90 19.35
N THR A 75 -2.78 -0.36 20.32
CA THR A 75 -2.95 1.02 20.80
C THR A 75 -2.68 2.04 19.68
N TYR A 76 -1.64 1.83 18.86
CA TYR A 76 -1.38 2.69 17.71
C TYR A 76 -2.48 2.59 16.65
N LEU A 77 -2.94 1.38 16.32
CA LEU A 77 -3.99 1.14 15.34
C LEU A 77 -5.36 1.69 15.80
N GLU A 78 -5.67 1.64 17.10
CA GLU A 78 -6.89 2.20 17.67
C GLU A 78 -6.81 3.72 17.85
N GLY A 79 -5.62 4.24 18.11
CA GLY A 79 -5.37 5.64 18.44
C GLY A 79 -5.23 6.55 17.22
N SER A 80 -4.14 7.32 17.21
CA SER A 80 -3.91 8.41 16.24
C SER A 80 -3.70 7.91 14.82
N PHE A 81 -3.11 6.73 14.63
CA PHE A 81 -2.85 6.18 13.29
C PHE A 81 -4.13 5.71 12.61
N GLY A 82 -5.01 4.98 13.31
CA GLY A 82 -6.32 4.59 12.76
C GLY A 82 -7.20 5.80 12.43
N ALA A 83 -7.18 6.82 13.27
CA ALA A 83 -7.86 8.09 13.01
C ALA A 83 -7.27 8.81 11.77
N LEU A 84 -5.94 8.82 11.63
CA LEU A 84 -5.28 9.43 10.47
C LEU A 84 -5.65 8.72 9.17
N VAL A 85 -5.62 7.39 9.13
CA VAL A 85 -6.00 6.60 7.94
C VAL A 85 -7.47 6.82 7.58
N MET A 86 -8.36 6.89 8.56
CA MET A 86 -9.79 7.15 8.34
C MET A 86 -10.02 8.53 7.70
N VAL A 87 -9.38 9.58 8.24
CA VAL A 87 -9.55 10.95 7.76
C VAL A 87 -8.94 11.12 6.37
N THR A 88 -7.74 10.60 6.13
CA THR A 88 -7.10 10.70 4.79
C THR A 88 -7.90 9.94 3.73
N ALA A 89 -8.43 8.76 4.06
CA ALA A 89 -9.30 7.99 3.16
C ALA A 89 -10.63 8.72 2.89
N GLY A 90 -11.23 9.35 3.91
CA GLY A 90 -12.42 10.17 3.73
C GLY A 90 -12.20 11.37 2.80
N ILE A 91 -11.10 12.10 2.99
CA ILE A 91 -10.73 13.23 2.11
C ILE A 91 -10.45 12.74 0.69
N ALA A 92 -9.72 11.63 0.54
CA ALA A 92 -9.46 11.04 -0.77
C ALA A 92 -10.74 10.61 -1.49
N ALA A 93 -11.74 10.09 -0.76
CA ALA A 93 -13.04 9.74 -1.32
C ALA A 93 -13.80 10.96 -1.86
N ILE A 94 -13.79 12.07 -1.12
CA ILE A 94 -14.41 13.34 -1.55
C ILE A 94 -13.73 13.87 -2.82
N LEU A 95 -12.39 13.91 -2.83
CA LEU A 95 -11.62 14.38 -3.99
C LEU A 95 -11.82 13.48 -5.22
N ALA A 96 -11.81 12.16 -5.05
CA ALA A 96 -12.06 11.21 -6.13
C ALA A 96 -13.49 11.35 -6.70
N SER A 97 -14.48 11.64 -5.85
CA SER A 97 -15.85 11.94 -6.27
C SER A 97 -15.91 13.22 -7.09
N ALA A 98 -15.21 14.28 -6.66
CA ALA A 98 -15.14 15.55 -7.37
C ALA A 98 -14.47 15.45 -8.76
N PHE A 99 -13.50 14.54 -8.94
CA PHE A 99 -12.88 14.27 -10.23
C PHE A 99 -13.64 13.27 -11.12
N GLY A 100 -14.85 12.84 -10.71
CA GLY A 100 -15.67 11.89 -11.47
C GLY A 100 -15.17 10.44 -11.44
N GLN A 101 -14.20 10.12 -10.57
CA GLN A 101 -13.66 8.77 -10.41
C GLN A 101 -14.45 7.96 -9.39
N TYR A 102 -15.70 7.61 -9.73
CA TYR A 102 -16.63 6.93 -8.82
C TYR A 102 -16.08 5.64 -8.19
N ARG A 103 -15.34 4.82 -8.98
CA ARG A 103 -14.74 3.57 -8.45
C ARG A 103 -13.66 3.82 -7.40
N ALA A 104 -12.86 4.88 -7.57
CA ALA A 104 -11.82 5.24 -6.60
C ALA A 104 -12.46 5.84 -5.33
N ALA A 105 -13.51 6.65 -5.51
CA ALA A 105 -14.26 7.23 -4.39
C ALA A 105 -14.90 6.14 -3.51
N LEU A 106 -15.54 5.13 -4.12
CA LEU A 106 -16.08 3.99 -3.38
C LEU A 106 -15.00 3.19 -2.66
N GLY A 107 -13.85 2.95 -3.30
CA GLY A 107 -12.73 2.26 -2.66
C GLY A 107 -12.23 3.00 -1.42
N ALA A 108 -12.01 4.31 -1.53
CA ALA A 108 -11.58 5.15 -0.42
C ALA A 108 -12.64 5.23 0.70
N LEU A 109 -13.92 5.25 0.34
CA LEU A 109 -15.02 5.24 1.31
C LEU A 109 -15.07 3.93 2.10
N VAL A 110 -14.91 2.78 1.44
CA VAL A 110 -14.87 1.47 2.12
C VAL A 110 -13.67 1.39 3.09
N VAL A 111 -12.51 1.93 2.71
CA VAL A 111 -11.34 1.97 3.60
C VAL A 111 -11.60 2.85 4.83
N ALA A 112 -12.22 4.01 4.66
CA ALA A 112 -12.57 4.88 5.78
C ALA A 112 -13.56 4.21 6.76
N VAL A 113 -14.61 3.58 6.23
CA VAL A 113 -15.61 2.85 7.05
C VAL A 113 -14.98 1.62 7.70
N GLY A 114 -14.12 0.88 6.98
CA GLY A 114 -13.41 -0.29 7.51
C GLY A 114 -12.50 0.09 8.69
N ALA A 115 -11.74 1.18 8.56
CA ALA A 115 -10.90 1.69 9.66
C ALA A 115 -11.76 2.11 10.87
N PHE A 116 -12.94 2.70 10.63
CA PHE A 116 -13.88 3.08 11.70
C PHE A 116 -14.47 1.87 12.43
N ILE A 117 -14.89 0.84 11.69
CA ILE A 117 -15.42 -0.39 12.28
C ILE A 117 -14.31 -1.10 13.06
N LEU A 118 -13.10 -1.22 12.50
CA LEU A 118 -11.98 -1.87 13.18
C LEU A 118 -11.66 -1.17 14.51
N ARG A 119 -11.61 0.18 14.51
CA ARG A 119 -11.42 0.97 15.73
C ARG A 119 -12.53 0.73 16.76
N SER A 120 -13.79 0.71 16.31
CA SER A 120 -14.95 0.52 17.20
C SER A 120 -14.99 -0.88 17.80
N VAL A 121 -14.67 -1.91 17.01
CA VAL A 121 -14.60 -3.31 17.45
C VAL A 121 -13.45 -3.50 18.45
N MET A 122 -12.26 -2.96 18.15
CA MET A 122 -11.12 -3.03 19.05
C MET A 122 -11.42 -2.35 20.39
N ALA A 123 -11.96 -1.14 20.37
CA ALA A 123 -12.36 -0.42 21.57
C ALA A 123 -13.47 -1.13 22.37
N THR A 124 -14.31 -1.94 21.73
CA THR A 124 -15.41 -2.66 22.43
C THR A 124 -14.90 -3.95 23.08
N PHE A 125 -14.02 -4.70 22.41
CA PHE A 125 -13.59 -6.03 22.88
C PHE A 125 -12.30 -6.01 23.70
N PHE A 126 -11.44 -5.01 23.52
CA PHE A 126 -10.10 -4.96 24.16
C PHE A 126 -9.93 -3.83 25.17
N ASN A 127 -10.95 -3.00 25.39
CA ASN A 127 -10.91 -1.97 26.44
C ASN A 127 -11.09 -2.62 27.82
N THR A 128 -9.97 -3.09 28.37
CA THR A 128 -9.84 -3.76 29.68
C THR A 128 -9.33 -2.81 30.77
N THR A 129 -9.62 -1.50 30.64
CA THR A 129 -9.34 -0.52 31.71
C THR A 129 -10.11 -0.79 33.02
N THR A 130 -10.99 -1.79 33.06
CA THR A 130 -11.82 -2.17 34.21
C THR A 130 -11.37 -3.41 34.99
N ILE A 131 -10.23 -4.06 34.69
CA ILE A 131 -9.79 -5.31 35.38
C ILE A 131 -8.55 -5.10 36.28
N THR A 132 -8.09 -3.87 36.52
CA THR A 132 -6.99 -3.62 37.47
C THR A 132 -7.19 -2.31 38.23
N GLN A 133 -8.27 -2.25 39.00
CA GLN A 133 -8.32 -1.46 40.23
C GLN A 133 -8.87 -2.38 41.32
N ASP A 134 -7.98 -3.20 41.87
CA ASP A 134 -7.91 -3.63 43.26
C ASP A 134 -6.50 -4.14 43.54
#